data_AF-A0A932FJH4-F1
#
_entry.id   AF-A0A932FJH4-F1
#
_cell.length_a   1.000
_cell.length_b   1.000
_cell.length_c   1.000
_cell.angle_alpha   90.00
_cell.angle_beta   90.00
_cell.angle_gamma   90.00
#
_symmetry.space_group_name_H-M   'P 1'
#
loop_
_entity.id
_entity.type
_entity.pdbx_description
1 polymer ?
#
loop_
_entity_poly.entity_id
_entity_poly.type
_entity_poly.pdbx_seq_one_letter_code
_entity_poly.pdbx_strand_id
1 'polypeptide(L)'
;MDERSQTLLEFPLVRARLADHTSFDPGRRLAEALVPSHEPVLVARALNETDEARALLEERPGVGVGGAHDIGPSIDRASRGGRLDPAEFLGISDTLEAATRLRTVLAEDRRPLLRDLSWSLHALPAIRATLARSFDPAGDVLDTASPRLGPLRNVDGQ
;
A
#
# COMPACT_ATOMS: atom_id res chain seq x y z
N MET A 1 -25.09 10.42 12.54
CA MET A 1 -25.91 9.21 12.77
C MET A 1 -25.39 8.55 14.03
N ASP A 2 -26.26 8.30 15.01
CA ASP A 2 -25.89 7.68 16.29
C ASP A 2 -25.70 6.16 16.18
N GLU A 3 -25.08 5.54 17.19
CA GLU A 3 -24.75 4.10 17.21
C GLU A 3 -25.97 3.19 17.17
N ARG A 4 -27.09 3.59 17.79
CA ARG A 4 -28.33 2.81 17.79
C ARG A 4 -28.89 2.73 16.38
N SER A 5 -28.89 3.85 15.66
CA SER A 5 -29.28 3.90 14.24
C SER A 5 -28.37 3.03 13.37
N GLN A 6 -27.04 3.06 13.58
CA GLN A 6 -26.10 2.22 12.82
C GLN A 6 -26.33 0.72 13.05
N THR A 7 -26.65 0.34 14.29
CA THR A 7 -26.96 -1.05 14.64
C THR A 7 -28.27 -1.50 13.99
N LEU A 8 -29.32 -0.67 14.06
CA LEU A 8 -30.63 -0.96 13.48
C LEU A 8 -30.56 -1.11 11.94
N LEU A 9 -29.69 -0.34 11.29
CA LEU A 9 -29.47 -0.39 9.84
C LEU A 9 -28.41 -1.44 9.43
N GLU A 10 -27.95 -2.26 10.37
CA GLU A 10 -26.94 -3.30 10.13
C GLU A 10 -25.66 -2.76 9.47
N PHE A 11 -25.29 -1.51 9.73
CA PHE A 11 -24.10 -0.90 9.14
C PHE A 11 -22.80 -1.68 9.47
N PRO A 12 -22.63 -2.28 10.66
CA PRO A 12 -21.50 -3.17 10.92
C PRO A 12 -21.41 -4.36 9.94
N LEU A 13 -22.55 -4.93 9.51
CA LEU A 13 -22.57 -6.02 8.53
C LEU A 13 -22.14 -5.53 7.14
N VAL A 14 -22.54 -4.32 6.76
CA VAL A 14 -22.10 -3.69 5.50
C VAL A 14 -20.58 -3.48 5.49
N ARG A 15 -20.01 -2.98 6.60
CA ARG A 15 -18.55 -2.83 6.78
C ARG A 15 -17.82 -4.16 6.66
N ALA A 16 -18.32 -5.21 7.32
CA ALA A 16 -17.74 -6.54 7.25
C ALA A 16 -17.74 -7.10 5.82
N ARG A 17 -18.87 -6.99 5.10
CA ARG A 17 -18.94 -7.42 3.69
C ARG A 17 -17.98 -6.65 2.80
N LEU A 18 -17.85 -5.33 2.98
CA LEU A 18 -16.88 -4.55 2.23
C LEU A 18 -15.44 -4.99 2.54
N ALA A 19 -15.12 -5.20 3.82
CA ALA A 19 -13.82 -5.66 4.27
C ALA A 19 -13.42 -7.01 3.65
N ASP A 20 -14.38 -7.94 3.48
CA ASP A 20 -14.17 -9.23 2.83
C ASP A 20 -13.83 -9.12 1.33
N HIS A 21 -14.14 -7.98 0.69
CA HIS A 21 -13.76 -7.71 -0.70
C HIS A 21 -12.42 -6.99 -0.84
N THR A 22 -11.72 -6.70 0.26
CA THR A 22 -10.40 -6.07 0.21
C THR A 22 -9.30 -7.12 0.01
N SER A 23 -8.27 -6.77 -0.76
CA SER A 23 -7.09 -7.63 -1.02
C SER A 23 -5.83 -7.18 -0.28
N PHE A 24 -5.98 -6.22 0.64
CA PHE A 24 -4.87 -5.56 1.33
C PHE A 24 -5.29 -5.21 2.76
N ASP A 25 -4.53 -5.68 3.75
CA ASP A 25 -4.88 -5.57 5.18
C ASP A 25 -5.12 -4.12 5.65
N PRO A 26 -4.31 -3.11 5.26
CA PRO A 26 -4.64 -1.72 5.54
C PRO A 26 -5.97 -1.28 4.91
N GLY A 27 -6.29 -1.75 3.71
CA GLY A 27 -7.59 -1.53 3.07
C GLY A 27 -8.73 -2.18 3.85
N ARG A 28 -8.53 -3.40 4.36
CA ARG A 28 -9.47 -4.09 5.25
C ARG A 28 -9.78 -3.26 6.47
N ARG A 29 -8.74 -2.78 7.17
CA ARG A 29 -8.90 -1.93 8.37
C ARG A 29 -9.63 -0.62 8.05
N LEU A 30 -9.38 -0.02 6.89
CA LEU A 30 -10.11 1.18 6.45
C LEU A 30 -11.60 0.88 6.22
N ALA A 31 -11.94 -0.20 5.53
CA ALA A 31 -13.32 -0.65 5.33
C ALA A 31 -14.01 -0.95 6.67
N GLU A 32 -13.32 -1.67 7.54
CA GLU A 32 -13.77 -1.97 8.89
C GLU A 32 -13.90 -0.72 9.75
N ALA A 33 -13.16 0.36 9.52
CA ALA A 33 -13.25 1.59 10.32
C ALA A 33 -14.22 2.65 9.76
N LEU A 34 -14.90 2.37 8.65
CA LEU A 34 -15.81 3.32 8.02
C LEU A 34 -16.91 3.80 8.98
N VAL A 35 -17.19 5.10 8.90
CA VAL A 35 -18.26 5.75 9.66
C VAL A 35 -19.16 6.55 8.70
N PRO A 36 -20.48 6.61 8.93
CA PRO A 36 -21.37 7.40 8.08
C PRO A 36 -21.08 8.89 8.22
N SER A 37 -20.93 9.58 7.09
CA SER A 37 -20.87 11.05 7.06
C SER A 37 -22.27 11.63 6.82
N HIS A 38 -22.51 12.80 7.40
CA HIS A 38 -23.73 13.61 7.16
C HIS A 38 -23.40 14.94 6.48
N GLU A 39 -22.12 15.20 6.20
CA GLU A 39 -21.65 16.39 5.49
C GLU A 39 -21.83 16.17 3.97
N PRO A 40 -22.74 16.89 3.29
CA PRO A 40 -23.06 16.63 1.90
C PRO A 40 -21.86 16.70 0.96
N VAL A 41 -20.91 17.60 1.22
CA VAL A 41 -19.70 17.75 0.41
C VAL A 41 -18.81 16.51 0.50
N LEU A 42 -18.64 15.96 1.70
CA LEU A 42 -17.86 14.74 1.92
C LEU A 42 -18.54 13.51 1.29
N VAL A 43 -19.86 13.42 1.43
CA VAL A 43 -20.64 12.32 0.84
C VAL A 43 -20.56 12.34 -0.68
N ALA A 44 -20.79 13.50 -1.31
CA ALA A 44 -20.70 13.64 -2.76
C ALA A 44 -19.31 13.29 -3.29
N ARG A 45 -18.26 13.75 -2.61
CA ARG A 45 -16.87 13.41 -2.98
C ARG A 45 -16.59 11.91 -2.89
N ALA A 46 -16.98 11.25 -1.79
CA ALA A 46 -16.75 9.82 -1.61
C ALA A 46 -17.51 8.95 -2.62
N LEU A 47 -18.75 9.35 -2.96
CA LEU A 47 -19.53 8.68 -4.01
C LEU A 47 -18.88 8.84 -5.38
N ASN A 48 -18.46 10.06 -5.74
CA ASN A 48 -17.76 10.32 -7.00
C ASN A 48 -16.45 9.53 -7.09
N GLU A 49 -15.67 9.47 -6.01
CA GLU A 49 -14.44 8.67 -5.94
C GLU A 49 -14.72 7.19 -6.16
N THR A 50 -15.81 6.67 -5.58
CA THR A 50 -16.27 5.28 -5.77
C THR A 50 -16.67 5.01 -7.22
N ASP A 51 -17.41 5.93 -7.84
CA ASP A 51 -17.82 5.82 -9.25
C ASP A 51 -16.63 5.85 -10.20
N GLU A 52 -15.66 6.74 -9.95
CA GLU A 52 -14.43 6.78 -10.73
C GLU A 52 -13.62 5.49 -10.57
N ALA A 53 -13.45 4.99 -9.34
CA ALA A 53 -12.72 3.76 -9.05
C ALA A 53 -13.39 2.53 -9.69
N ARG A 54 -14.73 2.43 -9.63
CA ARG A 54 -15.48 1.37 -10.31
C ARG A 54 -15.25 1.40 -11.82
N ALA A 55 -15.35 2.57 -12.44
CA ALA A 55 -15.11 2.71 -13.89
C ALA A 55 -13.67 2.35 -14.28
N LEU A 56 -12.68 2.69 -13.44
CA LEU A 56 -11.30 2.27 -13.64
C LEU A 56 -11.15 0.74 -13.57
N LEU A 57 -11.77 0.08 -12.59
CA LEU A 57 -11.72 -1.38 -12.46
C LEU A 57 -12.42 -2.10 -13.63
N GLU A 58 -13.52 -1.55 -14.14
CA GLU A 58 -14.21 -2.06 -15.33
C GLU A 58 -13.30 -1.96 -16.58
N GLU A 59 -12.57 -0.86 -16.75
CA GLU A 59 -11.67 -0.64 -17.88
C GLU A 59 -10.34 -1.40 -17.74
N ARG A 60 -9.86 -1.61 -16.50
CA ARG A 60 -8.57 -2.24 -16.20
C ARG A 60 -8.71 -3.23 -15.04
N PRO A 61 -9.23 -4.45 -15.27
CA PRO A 61 -9.55 -5.43 -14.21
C PRO A 61 -8.39 -5.92 -13.32
N GLY A 62 -7.15 -5.51 -13.59
CA GLY A 62 -5.96 -5.85 -12.79
C GLY A 62 -5.29 -4.65 -12.10
N VAL A 63 -5.88 -3.46 -12.18
CA VAL A 63 -5.36 -2.27 -11.49
C VAL A 63 -5.67 -2.35 -9.99
N GLY A 64 -4.69 -1.98 -9.16
CA GLY A 64 -4.85 -1.97 -7.71
C GLY A 64 -3.50 -2.04 -6.99
N VAL A 65 -3.57 -2.36 -5.70
CA VAL A 65 -2.41 -2.46 -4.80
C VAL A 65 -1.83 -3.88 -4.73
N GLY A 66 -2.08 -4.73 -5.73
CA GLY A 66 -1.60 -6.11 -5.73
C GLY A 66 -0.07 -6.19 -5.57
N GLY A 67 0.38 -7.08 -4.68
CA GLY A 67 1.78 -7.22 -4.28
C GLY A 67 2.21 -6.34 -3.10
N ALA A 68 1.38 -5.38 -2.66
CA ALA A 68 1.68 -4.59 -1.47
C ALA A 68 1.50 -5.40 -0.18
N HIS A 69 2.34 -5.11 0.81
CA HIS A 69 2.32 -5.72 2.14
C HIS A 69 2.01 -4.67 3.21
N ASP A 70 1.51 -5.11 4.35
CA ASP A 70 1.32 -4.22 5.50
C ASP A 70 2.66 -3.92 6.17
N ILE A 71 3.35 -2.90 5.66
CA ILE A 71 4.67 -2.49 6.14
C ILE A 71 4.62 -1.54 7.34
N GLY A 72 3.43 -1.13 7.79
CA GLY A 72 3.25 -0.19 8.90
C GLY A 72 4.04 -0.58 10.16
N PRO A 73 3.93 -1.84 10.64
CA PRO A 73 4.69 -2.32 11.80
C PRO A 73 6.22 -2.25 11.62
N SER A 74 6.72 -2.57 10.43
CA SER A 74 8.15 -2.52 10.10
C SER A 74 8.65 -1.07 10.08
N ILE A 75 7.93 -0.15 9.43
CA ILE A 75 8.29 1.27 9.40
C ILE A 75 8.28 1.87 10.82
N ASP A 76 7.26 1.55 11.60
CA ASP A 76 7.13 2.00 12.99
C ASP A 76 8.31 1.52 13.86
N ARG A 77 8.72 0.25 13.73
CA ARG A 77 9.91 -0.30 14.41
C ARG A 77 11.20 0.39 13.96
N ALA A 78 11.38 0.56 12.66
CA ALA A 78 12.56 1.23 12.09
C ALA A 78 12.67 2.69 12.55
N SER A 79 11.54 3.40 12.65
CA SER A 79 11.49 4.79 13.12
C SER A 79 12.00 4.96 14.57
N ARG A 80 11.87 3.92 15.39
CA ARG A 80 12.40 3.84 16.76
C ARG A 80 13.82 3.29 16.85
N GLY A 81 14.52 3.15 15.72
CA GLY A 81 15.88 2.60 15.65
C GLY A 81 15.96 1.08 15.75
N GLY A 82 14.83 0.37 15.66
CA GLY A 82 14.82 -1.08 15.62
C GLY A 82 15.34 -1.62 14.28
N ARG A 83 15.88 -2.84 14.31
CA ARG A 83 16.33 -3.55 13.10
C ARG A 83 15.15 -4.21 12.40
N LEU A 84 15.27 -4.34 11.09
CA LEU A 84 14.34 -5.08 10.25
C LEU A 84 15.02 -6.33 9.72
N ASP A 85 14.25 -7.40 9.59
CA ASP A 85 14.70 -8.63 8.95
C ASP A 85 14.58 -8.54 7.43
N PRO A 86 15.32 -9.36 6.65
CA PRO A 86 15.32 -9.26 5.19
C PRO A 86 13.93 -9.38 4.54
N ALA A 87 13.06 -10.23 5.09
CA ALA A 87 11.68 -10.37 4.61
C ALA A 87 10.87 -9.05 4.73
N GLU A 88 11.14 -8.25 5.77
CA GLU A 88 10.49 -6.96 5.94
C GLU A 88 10.98 -5.93 4.93
N PHE A 89 12.28 -5.96 4.59
CA PHE A 89 12.82 -5.14 3.51
C PHE A 89 12.26 -5.51 2.14
N LEU A 90 12.06 -6.80 1.86
CA LEU A 90 11.37 -7.26 0.66
C LEU A 90 9.92 -6.77 0.63
N GLY A 91 9.19 -6.91 1.73
CA GLY A 91 7.82 -6.40 1.83
C GLY A 91 7.73 -4.88 1.56
N ILE A 92 8.72 -4.10 2.03
CA ILE A 92 8.85 -2.67 1.71
C ILE A 92 9.12 -2.46 0.22
N SER A 93 10.03 -3.25 -0.38
CA SER A 93 10.34 -3.16 -1.81
C SER A 93 9.11 -3.42 -2.68
N ASP A 94 8.40 -4.51 -2.45
CA ASP A 94 7.19 -4.89 -3.18
C ASP A 94 6.09 -3.82 -3.05
N THR A 95 5.93 -3.27 -1.85
CA THR A 95 4.95 -2.19 -1.59
C THR A 95 5.31 -0.91 -2.34
N LEU A 96 6.59 -0.55 -2.41
CA LEU A 96 7.05 0.60 -3.20
C LEU A 96 6.86 0.38 -4.70
N GLU A 97 7.04 -0.85 -5.19
CA GLU A 97 6.77 -1.21 -6.58
C GLU A 97 5.27 -1.12 -6.90
N ALA A 98 4.41 -1.70 -6.06
CA ALA A 98 2.96 -1.61 -6.19
C ALA A 98 2.48 -0.14 -6.19
N ALA A 99 3.00 0.68 -5.26
CA ALA A 99 2.69 2.11 -5.19
C ALA A 99 3.15 2.86 -6.44
N THR A 100 4.34 2.54 -6.97
CA THR A 100 4.88 3.16 -8.20
C THR A 100 4.00 2.82 -9.41
N ARG A 101 3.64 1.54 -9.58
CA ARG A 101 2.76 1.07 -10.66
C ARG A 101 1.40 1.73 -10.59
N LEU A 102 0.78 1.74 -9.41
CA LEU A 102 -0.54 2.35 -9.22
C LEU A 102 -0.50 3.85 -9.49
N ARG A 103 0.52 4.56 -8.98
CA ARG A 103 0.72 5.98 -9.25
C ARG A 103 0.76 6.30 -10.74
N THR A 104 1.52 5.54 -11.52
CA THR A 104 1.60 5.75 -12.98
C THR A 104 0.23 5.60 -13.63
N VAL A 105 -0.51 4.55 -13.29
CA VAL A 105 -1.87 4.34 -13.82
C VAL A 105 -2.80 5.49 -13.47
N LEU A 106 -2.81 5.93 -12.20
CA LEU A 106 -3.68 6.99 -11.72
C LEU A 106 -3.30 8.36 -12.30
N ALA A 107 -2.02 8.68 -12.43
CA ALA A 107 -1.55 9.96 -12.97
C ALA A 107 -1.96 10.17 -14.43
N GLU A 108 -2.07 9.08 -15.20
CA GLU A 108 -2.50 9.09 -16.60
C GLU A 108 -4.03 9.02 -16.75
N ASP A 109 -4.78 8.76 -15.67
CA ASP A 109 -6.23 8.64 -15.73
C ASP A 109 -6.91 9.99 -16.01
N ARG A 110 -7.96 9.96 -16.81
CA ARG A 110 -8.76 11.14 -17.20
C ARG A 110 -9.71 11.61 -16.10
N ARG A 111 -9.98 10.77 -15.10
CA ARG A 111 -10.88 11.03 -13.99
C ARG A 111 -10.14 11.84 -12.91
N PRO A 112 -10.68 13.00 -12.50
CA PRO A 112 -9.91 13.97 -11.72
C PRO A 112 -9.58 13.47 -10.31
N LEU A 113 -10.49 12.79 -9.61
CA LEU A 113 -10.21 12.34 -8.23
C LEU A 113 -9.15 11.24 -8.22
N LEU A 114 -9.19 10.30 -9.18
CA LEU A 114 -8.14 9.30 -9.33
C LEU A 114 -6.79 9.92 -9.68
N ARG A 115 -6.76 10.89 -10.60
CA ARG A 115 -5.54 11.64 -10.91
C ARG A 115 -5.00 12.36 -9.68
N ASP A 116 -5.87 12.96 -8.87
CA ASP A 116 -5.50 13.63 -7.64
C ASP A 116 -4.89 12.65 -6.61
N LEU A 117 -5.43 11.43 -6.50
CA LEU A 117 -4.88 10.39 -5.63
C LEU A 117 -3.44 10.02 -6.00
N SER A 118 -3.04 10.14 -7.27
CA SER A 118 -1.67 9.84 -7.71
C SER A 118 -0.61 10.69 -7.00
N TRP A 119 -0.96 11.91 -6.56
CA TRP A 119 -0.04 12.79 -5.82
C TRP A 119 0.21 12.33 -4.39
N SER A 120 -0.68 11.51 -3.82
CA SER A 120 -0.49 10.94 -2.48
C SER A 120 0.40 9.69 -2.49
N LEU A 121 0.61 9.08 -3.66
CA LEU A 121 1.45 7.91 -3.84
C LEU A 121 2.90 8.34 -4.10
N HIS A 122 3.80 7.96 -3.19
CA HIS A 122 5.22 8.34 -3.26
C HIS A 122 6.08 7.15 -3.72
N ALA A 123 6.66 7.26 -4.91
CA ALA A 123 7.44 6.17 -5.54
C ALA A 123 8.85 5.94 -4.94
N LEU A 124 9.35 6.89 -4.14
CA LEU A 124 10.61 6.82 -3.39
C LEU A 124 11.77 6.11 -4.12
N PRO A 125 12.17 6.57 -5.33
CA PRO A 125 13.07 5.82 -6.21
C PRO A 125 14.46 5.57 -5.62
N ALA A 126 14.98 6.48 -4.78
CA ALA A 126 16.26 6.30 -4.11
C ALA A 126 16.25 5.15 -3.10
N ILE A 127 15.15 5.00 -2.35
CA ILE A 127 14.96 3.91 -1.39
C ILE A 127 14.80 2.60 -2.14
N ARG A 128 13.96 2.57 -3.19
CA ARG A 128 13.77 1.39 -4.03
C ARG A 128 15.10 0.92 -4.66
N ALA A 129 15.88 1.84 -5.23
CA ALA A 129 17.19 1.53 -5.78
C ALA A 129 18.14 0.98 -4.72
N THR A 130 18.06 1.49 -3.49
CA THR A 130 18.86 1.01 -2.35
C THR A 130 18.47 -0.40 -1.92
N LEU A 131 17.18 -0.71 -1.87
CA LEU A 131 16.68 -2.05 -1.55
C LEU A 131 17.08 -3.07 -2.62
N ALA A 132 16.89 -2.72 -3.90
CA ALA A 132 17.22 -3.59 -5.03
C ALA A 132 18.72 -3.94 -5.16
N ARG A 133 19.61 -3.05 -4.69
CA ARG A 133 21.06 -3.36 -4.63
C ARG A 133 21.48 -4.05 -3.33
N SER A 134 20.60 -4.14 -2.34
CA SER A 134 20.92 -4.69 -1.02
C SER A 134 20.42 -6.11 -0.83
N PHE A 135 19.33 -6.49 -1.49
CA PHE A 135 18.69 -7.80 -1.36
C PHE A 135 18.41 -8.41 -2.72
N ASP A 136 18.57 -9.72 -2.83
CA ASP A 136 18.06 -10.48 -3.97
C ASP A 136 16.57 -10.82 -3.79
N PRO A 137 15.91 -11.44 -4.78
CA PRO A 137 14.49 -11.81 -4.67
C PRO A 137 14.18 -12.85 -3.57
N ALA A 138 15.18 -13.60 -3.09
CA ALA A 138 15.04 -14.54 -1.98
C ALA A 138 15.21 -13.88 -0.60
N GLY A 139 15.68 -12.63 -0.57
CA GLY A 139 15.95 -11.86 0.65
C GLY A 139 17.38 -12.01 1.14
N ASP A 140 18.26 -12.62 0.36
CA ASP A 140 19.67 -12.71 0.69
C ASP A 140 20.36 -11.37 0.46
N VAL A 141 21.22 -11.00 1.40
CA VAL A 141 21.99 -9.75 1.31
C VAL A 141 23.00 -9.89 0.18
N LEU A 142 22.93 -8.98 -0.79
CA LEU A 142 23.86 -8.90 -1.90
C LEU A 142 25.17 -8.25 -1.46
N ASP A 143 26.28 -8.63 -2.09
CA ASP A 143 27.59 -8.03 -1.83
C ASP A 143 27.65 -6.54 -2.19
N THR A 144 26.71 -6.10 -3.04
CA THR A 144 26.49 -4.69 -3.41
C THR A 144 25.76 -3.87 -2.34
N ALA A 145 25.27 -4.49 -1.25
CA ALA A 145 24.59 -3.81 -0.15
C ALA A 145 25.50 -2.77 0.53
N SER A 146 26.79 -3.09 0.69
CA SER A 146 27.80 -2.18 1.23
C SER A 146 29.17 -2.43 0.61
N PRO A 147 29.98 -1.38 0.34
CA PRO A 147 31.37 -1.53 -0.10
C PRO A 147 32.22 -2.38 0.85
N ARG A 148 31.80 -2.53 2.11
CA ARG A 148 32.50 -3.32 3.14
C ARG A 148 32.14 -4.82 3.15
N LEU A 149 31.08 -5.25 2.45
CA LEU A 149 30.60 -6.64 2.48
C LEU A 149 31.28 -7.53 1.43
N GLY A 150 31.47 -7.02 0.20
CA GLY A 150 32.15 -7.78 -0.86
C GLY A 150 33.54 -8.35 -0.48
N PRO A 151 34.40 -7.60 0.24
CA PRO A 151 35.69 -8.14 0.68
C PRO A 151 35.61 -9.21 1.76
N LEU A 152 34.55 -9.28 2.57
CA LEU A 152 34.45 -10.20 3.72
C LEU A 152 34.00 -11.61 3.30
N ARG A 153 33.10 -11.73 2.31
CA ARG A 153 32.63 -13.04 1.81
C ARG A 153 33.64 -13.77 0.94
N ASN A 154 34.59 -13.05 0.33
CA ASN A 154 35.67 -13.66 -0.45
C ASN A 154 36.78 -14.29 0.42
N VAL A 155 36.76 -14.06 1.74
CA VAL A 155 37.77 -14.57 2.67
C VAL A 155 37.33 -15.89 3.33
N ASP A 156 36.02 -16.12 3.50
CA ASP A 156 35.47 -17.33 4.14
C ASP A 156 35.17 -18.47 3.14
N GLY A 157 35.45 -18.28 1.85
CA GLY A 157 35.19 -19.23 0.77
C GLY A 157 36.40 -20.08 0.33
N GLN A 158 37.46 -20.17 1.15
CA GLN A 158 38.69 -20.91 0.84
C GLN A 158 39.09 -21.90 1.93
#